data_AF-D6Y9U5-F1
#
_entry.id   AF-D6Y9U5-F1
#
_cell.length_a   1.000
_cell.length_b   1.000
_cell.length_c   1.000
_cell.angle_alpha   90.00
_cell.angle_beta   90.00
_cell.angle_gamma   90.00
#
_symmetry.space_group_name_H-M   'P 1'
#
loop_
_entity.id
_entity.type
_entity.pdbx_description
1 polymer ?
#
loop_
_entity_poly.entity_id
_entity_poly.type
_entity_poly.pdbx_seq_one_letter_code
_entity_poly.pdbx_strand_id
1 'polypeptide(L)'
;MTIVPVELWRHEMRRCGPVALGTPVAVASCAALVAVMAGGGMREFLAVRLPGALLPLVAGVCAVGVMAREVMPELQRTFATPYPVTVRRRLWLLVIAVGLGAGVLGLSAAAGAATGPDVAGQDTAGSGAVLSPVASAAAFSLLLIGLGGHAAAGRAQPGPAAALVMTAWLAKLLVLDRIPLPSAAVAAAFTVAGVWLLIRGSIRAGGEAV
;
A
#
# COMPACT_ATOMS: atom_id res chain seq x y z
N MET A 1 -11.61 -6.23 -24.07
CA MET A 1 -11.70 -5.58 -22.74
C MET A 1 -13.10 -5.05 -22.58
N THR A 2 -13.96 -5.71 -21.81
CA THR A 2 -15.29 -5.19 -21.47
C THR A 2 -15.12 -4.00 -20.53
N ILE A 3 -15.61 -2.83 -20.96
CA ILE A 3 -15.56 -1.60 -20.17
C ILE A 3 -16.41 -1.84 -18.92
N VAL A 4 -15.75 -1.90 -17.76
CA VAL A 4 -16.44 -2.08 -16.48
C VAL A 4 -17.21 -0.80 -16.18
N PRO A 5 -18.54 -0.86 -15.93
CA PRO A 5 -19.34 0.34 -15.72
C PRO A 5 -18.91 1.09 -14.46
N VAL A 6 -18.94 2.42 -14.50
CA VAL A 6 -18.56 3.32 -13.40
C VAL A 6 -19.37 3.03 -12.13
N GLU A 7 -20.63 2.64 -12.30
CA GLU A 7 -21.51 2.26 -11.18
C GLU A 7 -20.98 1.07 -10.38
N LEU A 8 -20.34 0.09 -11.06
CA LEU A 8 -19.76 -1.06 -10.40
C LEU A 8 -18.57 -0.64 -9.52
N TRP A 9 -17.70 0.23 -10.03
CA TRP A 9 -16.58 0.76 -9.24
C TRP A 9 -17.07 1.56 -8.03
N ARG A 10 -18.11 2.38 -8.21
CA ARG A 10 -18.72 3.14 -7.11
C ARG A 10 -19.32 2.20 -6.05
N HIS A 11 -19.95 1.10 -6.47
CA HIS A 11 -20.47 0.10 -5.56
C HIS A 11 -19.36 -0.59 -4.77
N GLU A 12 -18.27 -1.00 -5.43
CA GLU A 12 -17.13 -1.67 -4.78
C GLU A 12 -16.42 -0.72 -3.82
N MET A 13 -16.27 0.57 -4.15
CA MET A 13 -15.70 1.57 -3.25
C MET A 13 -16.50 1.70 -1.95
N ARG A 14 -17.84 1.67 -2.01
CA ARG A 14 -18.69 1.70 -0.82
C ARG A 14 -18.51 0.45 0.04
N ARG A 15 -18.33 -0.72 -0.58
CA ARG A 15 -18.13 -2.00 0.13
C ARG A 15 -16.75 -2.11 0.79
N CYS A 16 -15.68 -1.64 0.14
CA CYS A 16 -14.36 -1.55 0.76
C CYS A 16 -14.37 -0.69 2.04
N GLY A 17 -15.30 0.25 2.13
CA GLY A 17 -15.38 1.25 3.19
C GLY A 17 -14.55 2.48 2.82
N PRO A 18 -15.14 3.69 2.85
CA PRO A 18 -14.43 4.91 2.46
C PRO A 18 -13.20 5.18 3.33
N VAL A 19 -13.24 4.75 4.60
CA VAL A 19 -12.10 4.85 5.52
C VAL A 19 -10.90 4.08 4.98
N ALA A 20 -11.05 2.80 4.60
CA ALA A 20 -9.93 1.99 4.13
C ALA A 20 -9.27 2.53 2.86
N LEU A 21 -10.05 3.20 2.00
CA LEU A 21 -9.54 3.84 0.77
C LEU A 21 -8.99 5.26 1.02
N GLY A 22 -9.54 5.98 1.99
CA GLY A 22 -9.12 7.33 2.34
C GLY A 22 -7.88 7.39 3.22
N THR A 23 -7.71 6.44 4.14
CA THR A 23 -6.61 6.45 5.13
C THR A 23 -5.22 6.50 4.49
N PRO A 24 -4.88 5.72 3.44
CA PRO A 24 -3.56 5.80 2.81
C PRO A 24 -3.24 7.20 2.27
N VAL A 25 -4.23 7.84 1.65
CA VAL A 25 -4.10 9.19 1.08
C VAL A 25 -4.01 10.23 2.20
N ALA A 26 -4.84 10.11 3.23
CA ALA A 26 -4.87 11.02 4.37
C ALA A 26 -3.56 10.97 5.19
N VAL A 27 -3.00 9.79 5.39
CA VAL A 27 -1.71 9.63 6.07
C VAL A 27 -0.57 10.20 5.23
N ALA A 28 -0.58 9.96 3.91
CA ALA A 28 0.39 10.54 2.99
C ALA A 28 0.33 12.07 2.97
N SER A 29 -0.87 12.65 2.90
CA SER A 29 -1.04 14.11 2.89
C SER A 29 -0.67 14.74 4.23
N CYS A 30 -1.05 14.12 5.35
CA CYS A 30 -0.66 14.59 6.68
C CYS A 30 0.85 14.56 6.86
N ALA A 31 1.52 13.47 6.46
CA ALA A 31 2.97 13.37 6.52
C ALA A 31 3.67 14.41 5.64
N ALA A 32 3.15 14.64 4.42
CA ALA A 32 3.65 15.69 3.54
C ALA A 32 3.50 17.09 4.15
N LEU A 33 2.34 17.41 4.73
CA LEU A 33 2.09 18.69 5.40
C LEU A 33 3.02 18.90 6.59
N VAL A 34 3.17 17.88 7.45
CA VAL A 34 4.06 17.94 8.61
C VAL A 34 5.52 18.12 8.17
N ALA A 35 5.93 17.48 7.07
CA ALA A 35 7.27 17.65 6.51
C ALA A 35 7.52 19.06 5.98
N VAL A 36 6.52 19.74 5.40
CA VAL A 36 6.62 21.14 4.95
C VAL A 36 6.75 22.09 6.13
N MET A 37 6.03 21.83 7.23
CA MET A 37 6.08 22.63 8.45
C MET A 37 7.34 22.40 9.27
N ALA A 38 8.07 21.31 9.02
CA ALA A 38 9.27 20.96 9.75
C ALA A 38 10.50 21.72 9.24
N GLY A 39 11.16 22.45 10.14
CA GLY A 39 12.46 23.07 9.89
C GLY A 39 13.65 22.15 10.19
N GLY A 40 14.80 22.45 9.59
CA GLY A 40 16.09 21.81 9.91
C GLY A 40 16.16 20.31 9.61
N GLY A 41 17.02 19.59 10.34
CA GLY A 41 17.29 18.15 10.13
C GLY A 41 16.08 17.22 10.32
N MET A 42 14.97 17.71 10.90
CA MET A 42 13.72 16.95 11.04
C MET A 42 13.00 16.77 9.68
N ARG A 43 13.25 17.67 8.71
CA ARG A 43 12.59 17.67 7.40
C ARG A 43 12.88 16.42 6.60
N GLU A 44 14.13 15.94 6.58
CA GLU A 44 14.50 14.72 5.84
C GLU A 44 13.86 13.47 6.44
N PHE A 45 13.83 13.37 7.77
CA PHE A 45 13.18 12.27 8.47
C PHE A 45 11.67 12.24 8.17
N LEU A 46 11.00 13.39 8.22
CA LEU A 46 9.55 13.50 8.03
C LEU A 46 9.13 13.42 6.55
N ALA A 47 9.97 13.87 5.62
CA ALA A 47 9.67 13.85 4.19
C ALA A 47 9.94 12.48 3.54
N VAL A 48 10.91 11.72 4.05
CA VAL A 48 11.41 10.51 3.36
C VAL A 48 11.28 9.25 4.21
N ARG A 49 11.78 9.25 5.45
CA ARG A 49 11.83 8.03 6.28
C ARG A 49 10.49 7.67 6.91
N LEU A 50 9.81 8.64 7.52
CA LEU A 50 8.52 8.43 8.17
C LEU A 50 7.46 7.94 7.16
N PRO A 51 7.28 8.56 5.98
CA PRO A 51 6.25 8.13 5.04
C PRO A 51 6.58 6.78 4.39
N GLY A 52 7.87 6.51 4.14
CA GLY A 52 8.35 5.22 3.64
C GLY A 52 8.11 4.05 4.61
N ALA A 53 7.93 4.33 5.90
CA ALA A 53 7.56 3.35 6.91
C ALA A 53 6.03 3.30 7.15
N LEU A 54 5.35 4.45 7.21
CA LEU A 54 3.93 4.52 7.58
C LEU A 54 3.00 4.04 6.45
N LEU A 55 3.25 4.44 5.21
CA LEU A 55 2.36 4.12 4.08
C LEU A 55 2.20 2.59 3.88
N PRO A 56 3.28 1.78 3.90
CA PRO A 56 3.16 0.33 3.80
C PRO A 56 2.35 -0.30 4.93
N LEU A 57 2.52 0.19 6.16
CA LEU A 57 1.80 -0.33 7.31
C LEU A 57 0.29 -0.07 7.17
N VAL A 58 -0.06 1.18 6.87
CA VAL A 58 -1.45 1.59 6.64
C VAL A 58 -2.06 0.79 5.50
N ALA A 59 -1.31 0.58 4.41
CA ALA A 59 -1.75 -0.22 3.28
C ALA A 59 -2.08 -1.66 3.68
N GLY A 60 -1.21 -2.32 4.44
CA GLY A 60 -1.44 -3.69 4.91
C GLY A 60 -2.64 -3.80 5.88
N VAL A 61 -2.77 -2.87 6.83
CA VAL A 61 -3.90 -2.87 7.78
C VAL A 61 -5.21 -2.58 7.07
N CYS A 62 -5.23 -1.65 6.11
CA CYS A 62 -6.41 -1.39 5.29
C CYS A 62 -6.78 -2.60 4.44
N ALA A 63 -5.80 -3.37 3.94
CA ALA A 63 -6.06 -4.60 3.19
C ALA A 63 -6.80 -5.64 4.05
N VAL A 64 -6.37 -5.83 5.31
CA VAL A 64 -7.07 -6.68 6.29
C VAL A 64 -8.49 -6.17 6.52
N GLY A 65 -8.67 -4.85 6.70
CA GLY A 65 -10.00 -4.25 6.91
C GLY A 65 -10.95 -4.40 5.71
N VAL A 66 -10.44 -4.30 4.48
CA VAL A 66 -11.22 -4.52 3.25
C VAL A 66 -11.68 -5.97 3.16
N MET A 67 -10.83 -6.94 3.50
CA MET A 67 -11.20 -8.36 3.54
C MET A 67 -12.18 -8.68 4.69
N ALA A 68 -11.98 -8.08 5.87
CA ALA A 68 -12.84 -8.31 7.03
C ALA A 68 -14.27 -7.77 6.85
N ARG A 69 -14.48 -6.84 5.92
CA ARG A 69 -15.81 -6.28 5.59
C ARG A 69 -16.65 -7.17 4.67
N GLU A 70 -16.13 -8.32 4.24
CA GLU A 70 -16.88 -9.24 3.40
C GLU A 70 -17.85 -10.08 4.24
N VAL A 71 -19.08 -9.58 4.37
CA VAL A 71 -20.18 -10.26 5.05
C VAL A 71 -20.81 -11.25 4.07
N MET A 72 -20.71 -12.55 4.37
CA MET A 72 -21.26 -13.70 3.61
C MET A 72 -20.61 -13.98 2.24
N PRO A 73 -19.44 -14.66 2.20
CA PRO A 73 -18.89 -15.22 0.95
C PRO A 73 -19.81 -16.28 0.32
N GLU A 74 -20.63 -16.96 1.12
CA GLU A 74 -21.61 -17.96 0.66
C GLU A 74 -22.68 -17.36 -0.25
N LEU A 75 -23.12 -16.12 -0.01
CA LEU A 75 -24.06 -15.42 -0.88
C LEU A 75 -23.43 -15.04 -2.23
N GLN A 76 -22.12 -14.91 -2.31
CA GLN A 76 -21.45 -14.62 -3.59
C GLN A 76 -21.46 -15.82 -4.54
N ARG A 77 -21.77 -17.03 -4.04
CA ARG A 77 -21.96 -18.23 -4.87
C ARG A 77 -23.21 -18.16 -5.74
N THR A 78 -24.21 -17.35 -5.40
CA THR A 78 -25.45 -17.23 -6.18
C THR A 78 -25.31 -16.26 -7.36
N PHE A 79 -24.20 -15.53 -7.45
CA PHE A 79 -23.93 -14.58 -8.53
C PHE A 79 -23.08 -15.20 -9.64
N ALA A 80 -23.31 -14.74 -10.87
CA ALA A 80 -22.56 -15.20 -12.04
C ALA A 80 -21.07 -14.83 -12.01
N THR A 81 -20.66 -13.88 -11.15
CA THR A 81 -19.26 -13.45 -11.03
C THR A 81 -18.53 -14.23 -9.96
N PRO A 82 -17.41 -14.91 -10.27
CA PRO A 82 -16.67 -15.69 -9.29
C PRO A 82 -16.06 -14.79 -8.20
N TYR A 83 -16.19 -15.22 -6.95
CA TYR A 83 -15.67 -14.55 -5.74
C TYR A 83 -14.19 -14.07 -5.82
N PRO A 84 -13.22 -14.84 -6.35
CA PRO A 84 -11.84 -14.35 -6.46
C PRO A 84 -11.72 -13.06 -7.32
N VAL A 85 -12.62 -12.84 -8.28
CA VAL A 85 -12.59 -11.65 -9.13
C VAL A 85 -13.07 -10.40 -8.38
N THR A 86 -14.04 -10.54 -7.48
CA THR A 86 -14.55 -9.41 -6.68
C THR A 86 -13.52 -9.00 -5.62
N VAL A 87 -12.94 -9.97 -4.92
CA VAL A 87 -11.81 -9.77 -3.98
C VAL A 87 -10.66 -9.04 -4.67
N ARG A 88 -10.26 -9.51 -5.86
CA ARG A 88 -9.17 -8.88 -6.62
C ARG A 88 -9.48 -7.44 -7.01
N ARG A 89 -10.71 -7.13 -7.43
CA ARG A 89 -11.13 -5.74 -7.75
C ARG A 89 -11.04 -4.81 -6.55
N ARG A 90 -11.44 -5.28 -5.37
CA ARG A 90 -11.37 -4.49 -4.12
C ARG A 90 -9.95 -4.24 -3.67
N LEU A 91 -9.08 -5.26 -3.74
CA LEU A 91 -7.67 -5.09 -3.46
C LEU A 91 -7.00 -4.14 -4.47
N TRP A 92 -7.41 -4.17 -5.75
CA TRP A 92 -6.94 -3.19 -6.74
C TRP A 92 -7.36 -1.76 -6.42
N LEU A 93 -8.57 -1.51 -5.90
CA LEU A 93 -8.96 -0.18 -5.43
C LEU A 93 -8.03 0.33 -4.33
N LEU A 94 -7.64 -0.56 -3.41
CA LEU A 94 -6.69 -0.22 -2.36
C LEU A 94 -5.28 0.05 -2.93
N VAL A 95 -4.81 -0.77 -3.88
CA VAL A 95 -3.53 -0.54 -4.57
C VAL A 95 -3.54 0.83 -5.27
N ILE A 96 -4.63 1.21 -5.94
CA ILE A 96 -4.78 2.52 -6.56
C ILE A 96 -4.74 3.64 -5.51
N ALA A 97 -5.48 3.49 -4.40
CA ALA A 97 -5.50 4.48 -3.32
C ALA A 97 -4.12 4.68 -2.68
N VAL A 98 -3.39 3.59 -2.46
CA VAL A 98 -2.01 3.61 -1.94
C VAL A 98 -1.06 4.22 -2.98
N GLY A 99 -1.24 3.92 -4.26
CA GLY A 99 -0.49 4.55 -5.35
C GLY A 99 -0.71 6.06 -5.42
N LEU A 100 -1.93 6.54 -5.20
CA LEU A 100 -2.23 7.96 -5.06
C LEU A 100 -1.51 8.58 -3.85
N GLY A 101 -1.54 7.90 -2.69
CA GLY A 101 -0.78 8.33 -1.51
C GLY A 101 0.73 8.43 -1.77
N ALA A 102 1.31 7.43 -2.44
CA ALA A 102 2.72 7.45 -2.86
C ALA A 102 3.00 8.60 -3.84
N GLY A 103 2.07 8.90 -4.75
CA GLY A 103 2.15 10.03 -5.66
C GLY A 103 2.17 11.38 -4.94
N VAL A 104 1.32 11.55 -3.92
CA VAL A 104 1.32 12.76 -3.05
C VAL A 104 2.67 12.94 -2.37
N LEU A 105 3.25 11.86 -1.82
CA LEU A 105 4.57 11.89 -1.19
C LEU A 105 5.66 12.26 -2.20
N GLY A 106 5.65 11.65 -3.39
CA GLY A 106 6.61 11.96 -4.45
C GLY A 106 6.53 13.42 -4.91
N LEU A 107 5.32 13.96 -5.09
CA LEU A 107 5.11 15.37 -5.42
C LEU A 107 5.62 16.30 -4.32
N SER A 108 5.33 15.98 -3.05
CA SER A 108 5.78 16.80 -1.91
C SER A 108 7.31 16.82 -1.77
N ALA A 109 7.97 15.68 -2.00
CA ALA A 109 9.42 15.59 -1.98
C ALA A 109 10.06 16.37 -3.14
N ALA A 110 9.48 16.29 -4.34
CA ALA A 110 9.92 17.07 -5.50
C ALA A 110 9.76 18.58 -5.29
N ALA A 111 8.62 19.03 -4.74
CA ALA A 111 8.40 20.44 -4.41
C ALA A 111 9.35 20.94 -3.31
N GLY A 112 9.66 20.07 -2.34
CA GLY A 112 10.61 20.37 -1.28
C GLY A 112 12.04 20.54 -1.79
N ALA A 113 12.46 19.73 -2.78
CA ALA A 113 13.77 19.84 -3.42
C ALA A 113 13.91 21.15 -4.23
N ALA A 114 12.83 21.64 -4.84
CA ALA A 114 12.85 22.87 -5.63
C ALA A 114 12.95 24.18 -4.81
N THR A 115 12.70 24.12 -3.50
CA THR A 115 12.57 25.31 -2.62
C THR A 115 13.70 25.44 -1.58
N GLY A 116 14.64 24.49 -1.53
CA GLY A 116 15.80 24.55 -0.63
C GLY A 116 16.91 25.46 -1.17
N PRO A 117 17.46 26.40 -0.37
CA PRO A 117 18.44 27.37 -0.85
C PRO A 117 19.87 26.83 -1.09
N ASP A 118 20.15 25.53 -0.88
CA ASP A 118 21.54 25.03 -0.78
C ASP A 118 22.01 24.02 -1.84
N VAL A 119 21.30 23.77 -2.95
CA VAL A 119 21.81 22.84 -3.99
C VAL A 119 21.57 23.36 -5.40
N ALA A 120 22.04 24.57 -5.69
CA ALA A 120 22.15 25.07 -7.07
C ALA A 120 23.36 24.47 -7.85
N GLY A 121 24.01 23.44 -7.31
CA GLY A 121 25.26 22.88 -7.88
C GLY A 121 25.35 21.37 -7.96
N GLN A 122 24.34 20.59 -7.51
CA GLN A 122 24.45 19.13 -7.52
C GLN A 122 23.23 18.48 -8.18
N ASP A 123 23.47 18.16 -9.44
CA ASP A 123 22.94 17.04 -10.19
C ASP A 123 21.49 17.11 -10.68
N THR A 124 21.40 16.97 -12.00
CA THR A 124 20.35 16.28 -12.77
C THR A 124 19.93 14.90 -12.21
N ALA A 125 20.43 14.47 -11.05
CA ALA A 125 20.06 13.30 -10.26
C ALA A 125 18.92 13.55 -9.24
N GLY A 126 18.46 14.80 -9.05
CA GLY A 126 17.38 15.13 -8.10
C GLY A 126 16.06 14.38 -8.33
N SER A 127 15.73 14.04 -9.59
CA SER A 127 14.53 13.25 -9.92
C SER A 127 14.70 11.77 -9.57
N GLY A 128 15.89 11.20 -9.84
CA GLY A 128 16.19 9.78 -9.62
C GLY A 128 16.37 9.43 -8.14
N ALA A 129 16.93 10.36 -7.34
CA ALA A 129 17.12 10.20 -5.91
C ALA A 129 15.80 10.14 -5.13
N VAL A 130 14.77 10.88 -5.57
CA VAL A 130 13.44 10.92 -4.93
C VAL A 130 12.52 9.80 -5.41
N LEU A 131 12.67 9.34 -6.65
CA LEU A 131 11.90 8.21 -7.20
C LEU A 131 12.25 6.88 -6.52
N SER A 132 13.50 6.68 -6.12
CA SER A 132 14.00 5.47 -5.43
C SER A 132 13.26 5.15 -4.11
N PRO A 133 13.16 6.08 -3.13
CA PRO A 133 12.47 5.81 -1.86
C PRO A 133 10.96 5.65 -2.02
N VAL A 134 10.32 6.42 -2.92
CA VAL A 134 8.89 6.31 -3.21
C VAL A 134 8.58 4.96 -3.88
N ALA A 135 9.40 4.53 -4.83
CA ALA A 135 9.25 3.23 -5.48
C ALA A 135 9.46 2.07 -4.49
N SER A 136 10.44 2.17 -3.59
CA SER A 136 10.67 1.18 -2.53
C SER A 136 9.50 1.11 -1.55
N ALA A 137 8.96 2.26 -1.14
CA ALA A 137 7.77 2.33 -0.28
C ALA A 137 6.53 1.76 -0.98
N ALA A 138 6.34 2.03 -2.27
CA ALA A 138 5.26 1.47 -3.06
C ALA A 138 5.39 -0.07 -3.19
N ALA A 139 6.60 -0.56 -3.47
CA ALA A 139 6.88 -1.99 -3.53
C ALA A 139 6.59 -2.69 -2.20
N PHE A 140 7.03 -2.10 -1.08
CA PHE A 140 6.78 -2.66 0.24
C PHE A 140 5.31 -2.55 0.65
N SER A 141 4.60 -1.49 0.25
CA SER A 141 3.16 -1.38 0.44
C SER A 141 2.42 -2.49 -0.32
N LEU A 142 2.84 -2.78 -1.56
CA LEU A 142 2.25 -3.85 -2.35
C LEU A 142 2.47 -5.23 -1.71
N LEU A 143 3.64 -5.47 -1.12
CA LEU A 143 3.91 -6.66 -0.31
C LEU A 143 2.95 -6.76 0.87
N LEU A 144 2.78 -5.70 1.67
CA LEU A 144 1.92 -5.73 2.85
C LEU A 144 0.42 -5.79 2.51
N ILE A 145 -0.01 -5.22 1.38
CA ILE A 145 -1.37 -5.43 0.85
C ILE A 145 -1.57 -6.90 0.50
N GLY A 146 -0.63 -7.50 -0.24
CA GLY A 146 -0.68 -8.92 -0.60
C GLY A 146 -0.69 -9.83 0.63
N LEU A 147 0.18 -9.56 1.60
CA LEU A 147 0.27 -10.31 2.85
C LEU A 147 -1.01 -10.16 3.69
N GLY A 148 -1.51 -8.94 3.89
CA GLY A 148 -2.74 -8.68 4.64
C GLY A 148 -3.95 -9.34 3.98
N GLY A 149 -4.05 -9.23 2.64
CA GLY A 149 -5.09 -9.91 1.86
C GLY A 149 -5.00 -11.43 1.98
N HIS A 150 -3.81 -12.01 1.85
CA HIS A 150 -3.61 -13.45 1.97
C HIS A 150 -3.83 -13.98 3.39
N ALA A 151 -3.43 -13.22 4.41
CA ALA A 151 -3.58 -13.61 5.80
C ALA A 151 -5.03 -13.49 6.29
N ALA A 152 -5.80 -12.56 5.73
CA ALA A 152 -7.23 -12.40 6.01
C ALA A 152 -8.10 -13.35 5.16
N ALA A 153 -7.62 -13.77 3.98
CA ALA A 153 -8.30 -14.75 3.14
C ALA A 153 -8.44 -16.08 3.90
N GLY A 154 -9.70 -16.46 4.18
CA GLY A 154 -10.01 -17.72 4.85
C GLY A 154 -10.00 -17.69 6.39
N ARG A 155 -9.77 -16.53 7.00
CA ARG A 155 -9.79 -16.42 8.47
C ARG A 155 -11.03 -15.67 8.93
N ALA A 156 -11.79 -16.27 9.85
CA ALA A 156 -12.93 -15.62 10.50
C ALA A 156 -12.51 -14.45 11.42
N GLN A 157 -11.22 -14.31 11.76
CA GLN A 157 -10.74 -13.32 12.71
C GLN A 157 -9.69 -12.38 12.07
N PRO A 158 -9.94 -11.06 12.05
CA PRO A 158 -9.01 -10.07 11.48
C PRO A 158 -7.78 -9.79 12.35
N GLY A 159 -7.86 -10.07 13.66
CA GLY A 159 -6.77 -9.84 14.63
C GLY A 159 -5.43 -10.48 14.24
N PRO A 160 -5.35 -11.80 14.02
CA PRO A 160 -4.09 -12.46 13.65
C PRO A 160 -3.53 -11.99 12.30
N ALA A 161 -4.39 -11.59 11.35
CA ALA A 161 -3.94 -11.06 10.06
C ALA A 161 -3.27 -9.69 10.21
N ALA A 162 -3.82 -8.80 11.04
CA ALA A 162 -3.21 -7.51 11.36
C ALA A 162 -1.88 -7.69 12.11
N ALA A 163 -1.80 -8.65 13.04
CA ALA A 163 -0.56 -8.99 13.73
C ALA A 163 0.54 -9.43 12.74
N LEU A 164 0.21 -10.24 11.73
CA LEU A 164 1.17 -10.64 10.68
C LEU A 164 1.67 -9.46 9.83
N VAL A 165 0.80 -8.49 9.53
CA VAL A 165 1.20 -7.25 8.84
C VAL A 165 2.16 -6.44 9.73
N MET A 166 1.83 -6.28 11.02
CA MET A 166 2.68 -5.58 11.98
C MET A 166 4.04 -6.25 12.15
N THR A 167 4.10 -7.59 12.24
CA THR A 167 5.36 -8.31 12.39
C THR A 167 6.21 -8.22 11.13
N ALA A 168 5.63 -8.36 9.94
CA ALA A 168 6.35 -8.17 8.68
C ALA A 168 6.87 -6.73 8.53
N TRP A 169 6.08 -5.75 8.97
CA TRP A 169 6.49 -4.35 9.03
C TRP A 169 7.69 -4.13 9.97
N LEU A 170 7.63 -4.64 11.20
CA LEU A 170 8.73 -4.56 12.15
C LEU A 170 9.98 -5.32 11.67
N ALA A 171 9.81 -6.51 11.10
CA ALA A 171 10.92 -7.29 10.57
C ALA A 171 11.65 -6.55 9.44
N LYS A 172 10.90 -5.82 8.60
CA LYS A 172 11.50 -4.96 7.59
C LYS A 172 12.37 -3.87 8.21
N LEU A 173 11.82 -3.12 9.16
CA LEU A 173 12.50 -1.96 9.77
C LEU A 173 13.68 -2.35 10.67
N LEU A 174 13.57 -3.46 11.40
CA LEU A 174 14.55 -3.86 12.40
C LEU A 174 15.63 -4.78 11.85
N VAL A 175 15.31 -5.59 10.83
CA VAL A 175 16.21 -6.62 10.31
C VAL A 175 16.62 -6.31 8.86
N LEU A 176 15.67 -6.26 7.92
CA LEU A 176 15.99 -6.12 6.50
C LEU A 176 16.68 -4.80 6.16
N ASP A 177 16.22 -3.69 6.76
CA ASP A 177 16.83 -2.37 6.54
C ASP A 177 18.27 -2.26 7.11
N ARG A 178 18.73 -3.26 7.87
CA ARG A 178 20.12 -3.34 8.36
C ARG A 178 21.06 -4.06 7.40
N ILE A 179 20.53 -4.72 6.39
CA ILE A 179 21.31 -5.47 5.41
C ILE A 179 21.56 -4.55 4.21
N PRO A 180 22.82 -4.30 3.81
CA PRO A 180 23.15 -3.45 2.66
C PRO A 180 22.85 -4.20 1.36
N LEU A 181 21.56 -4.28 1.00
CA LEU A 181 21.09 -4.87 -0.24
C LEU A 181 20.84 -3.80 -1.31
N PRO A 182 21.01 -4.12 -2.60
CA PRO A 182 20.66 -3.20 -3.67
C PRO A 182 19.15 -2.93 -3.66
N SER A 183 18.77 -1.66 -3.51
CA SER A 183 17.38 -1.22 -3.32
C SER A 183 16.45 -1.66 -4.46
N ALA A 184 16.96 -1.69 -5.69
CA ALA A 184 16.23 -2.16 -6.86
C ALA A 184 15.86 -3.65 -6.76
N ALA A 185 16.78 -4.49 -6.30
CA ALA A 185 16.51 -5.93 -6.14
C ALA A 185 15.50 -6.19 -5.03
N VAL A 186 15.57 -5.45 -3.92
CA VAL A 186 14.61 -5.53 -2.81
C VAL A 186 13.22 -5.09 -3.26
N ALA A 187 13.12 -3.98 -4.00
CA ALA A 187 11.85 -3.51 -4.55
C ALA A 187 11.25 -4.51 -5.55
N ALA A 188 12.07 -5.09 -6.43
CA ALA A 188 11.65 -6.16 -7.33
C ALA A 188 11.14 -7.40 -6.57
N ALA A 189 11.86 -7.84 -5.53
CA ALA A 189 11.44 -8.97 -4.71
C ALA A 189 10.10 -8.69 -4.00
N PHE A 190 9.93 -7.50 -3.41
CA PHE A 190 8.70 -7.12 -2.73
C PHE A 190 7.51 -6.99 -3.67
N THR A 191 7.71 -6.42 -4.85
CA THR A 191 6.63 -6.34 -5.86
C THR A 191 6.22 -7.73 -6.33
N VAL A 192 7.17 -8.59 -6.70
CA VAL A 192 6.87 -9.96 -7.16
C VAL A 192 6.17 -10.76 -6.06
N ALA A 193 6.71 -10.75 -4.84
CA ALA A 193 6.13 -11.47 -3.70
C ALA A 193 4.73 -10.92 -3.34
N GLY A 194 4.55 -9.60 -3.36
CA GLY A 194 3.26 -8.98 -3.07
C GLY A 194 2.20 -9.27 -4.12
N VAL A 195 2.54 -9.21 -5.41
CA VAL A 195 1.63 -9.61 -6.50
C VAL A 195 1.26 -11.08 -6.38
N TRP A 196 2.24 -11.94 -6.10
CA TRP A 196 2.01 -13.37 -5.92
C TRP A 196 1.08 -13.66 -4.74
N LEU A 197 1.30 -13.01 -3.58
CA LEU A 197 0.45 -13.12 -2.39
C LEU A 197 -0.96 -12.59 -2.65
N LEU A 198 -1.10 -11.49 -3.40
CA LEU A 198 -2.41 -10.94 -3.77
C LEU A 198 -3.20 -11.93 -4.63
N ILE A 199 -2.55 -12.53 -5.64
CA ILE A 199 -3.17 -13.57 -6.49
C ILE A 199 -3.55 -14.79 -5.63
N ARG A 200 -2.61 -15.32 -4.84
CA ARG A 200 -2.86 -16.48 -3.97
C ARG A 200 -3.95 -16.22 -2.94
N GLY A 201 -3.96 -15.04 -2.32
CA GLY A 201 -4.98 -14.61 -1.37
C GLY A 201 -6.38 -14.57 -2.00
N SER A 202 -6.50 -14.01 -3.22
CA SER A 202 -7.76 -14.01 -3.95
C SER A 202 -8.28 -15.42 -4.27
N ILE A 203 -7.40 -16.33 -4.67
CA ILE A 203 -7.75 -17.73 -4.95
C ILE A 203 -8.16 -18.44 -3.66
N ARG A 204 -7.42 -18.22 -2.56
CA ARG A 204 -7.69 -18.82 -1.25
C ARG A 204 -9.05 -18.40 -0.72
N ALA A 205 -9.40 -17.11 -0.83
CA ALA A 205 -10.72 -16.61 -0.48
C ALA A 205 -11.82 -17.35 -1.28
N GLY A 206 -11.58 -17.60 -2.56
CA GLY A 206 -12.45 -18.40 -3.42
C GLY A 206 -12.59 -19.88 -3.01
N GLY A 207 -11.50 -20.51 -2.55
CA GLY A 207 -11.46 -21.93 -2.24
C GLY A 207 -11.98 -22.32 -0.86
N GLU A 208 -11.83 -21.46 0.15
CA GLU A 208 -12.43 -21.69 1.49
C GLU A 208 -13.92 -21.32 1.51
N ALA A 209 -14.38 -20.58 0.51
CA ALA A 209 -15.78 -20.42 0.21
C ALA A 209 -16.32 -21.59 -0.63
N VAL A 210 -15.79 -22.82 -0.53
CA VAL A 210 -16.32 -24.09 -1.09
C VAL A 210 -16.58 -25.04 0.05
#